data_AF-A0A925LPP0-F1
#
_entry.id   AF-A0A925LPP0-F1
#
_cell.length_a   1.000
_cell.length_b   1.000
_cell.length_c   1.000
_cell.angle_alpha   90.00
_cell.angle_beta   90.00
_cell.angle_gamma   90.00
#
_symmetry.space_group_name_H-M   'P 1'
#
loop_
_entity.id
_entity.type
_entity.pdbx_description
1 polymer ?
#
loop_
_entity_poly.entity_id
_entity_poly.type
_entity_poly.pdbx_seq_one_letter_code
_entity_poly.pdbx_strand_id
1 'polypeptide(L)'
;MRITALITASVLLAFLLNIPKVGISAETIAHYGQIVENSGDPHGCIACHDGLTASDAHFCTVECGFGRSHSISKEYPPRSKESSFAPVESLQKKGIRLFNGKVSCVSCHDLTKSTKYNLIMEDSGSAICFACHRI
;
A
#
# COMPACT_ATOMS: atom_id res chain seq x y z
N MET A 1 -29.81 -43.82 -20.17
CA MET A 1 -28.74 -43.52 -19.19
C MET A 1 -27.56 -42.77 -19.83
N ARG A 2 -27.81 -41.65 -20.55
CA ARG A 2 -26.75 -40.87 -21.23
C ARG A 2 -26.99 -39.35 -21.27
N ILE A 3 -28.09 -38.86 -20.68
CA ILE A 3 -28.49 -37.45 -20.79
C ILE A 3 -28.01 -36.64 -19.56
N THR A 4 -27.88 -37.27 -18.39
CA THR A 4 -27.43 -36.62 -17.15
C THR A 4 -25.95 -36.24 -17.15
N ALA A 5 -25.09 -36.95 -17.89
CA ALA A 5 -23.65 -36.67 -17.93
C ALA A 5 -23.27 -35.44 -18.79
N LEU A 6 -24.12 -35.07 -19.76
CA LEU A 6 -23.88 -33.88 -20.59
C LEU A 6 -24.27 -32.59 -19.88
N ILE A 7 -25.34 -32.61 -19.08
CA ILE A 7 -25.82 -31.41 -18.37
C ILE A 7 -24.82 -31.01 -17.26
N THR A 8 -24.22 -31.99 -16.57
CA THR A 8 -23.22 -31.71 -15.52
C THR A 8 -21.93 -31.12 -16.09
N ALA A 9 -21.46 -31.59 -17.25
CA ALA A 9 -20.26 -31.07 -17.90
C ALA A 9 -20.43 -29.61 -18.38
N SER A 10 -21.59 -29.26 -18.92
CA SER A 10 -21.88 -27.91 -19.41
C SER A 10 -22.03 -26.88 -18.29
N VAL A 11 -22.63 -27.26 -17.16
CA VAL A 11 -22.78 -26.39 -15.98
C VAL A 11 -21.42 -26.13 -15.31
N LEU A 12 -20.55 -27.15 -15.24
CA LEU A 12 -19.18 -26.99 -14.72
C LEU A 12 -18.33 -26.06 -15.58
N LEU A 13 -18.44 -26.20 -16.91
CA LEU A 13 -17.72 -25.35 -17.87
C LEU A 13 -18.21 -23.90 -17.84
N ALA A 14 -19.52 -23.67 -17.69
CA ALA A 14 -20.08 -22.33 -17.53
C ALA A 14 -19.61 -21.67 -16.23
N PHE A 15 -19.48 -22.42 -15.12
CA PHE A 15 -18.93 -21.89 -13.87
C PHE A 15 -17.45 -21.51 -13.98
N LEU A 16 -16.63 -22.29 -14.69
CA LEU A 16 -15.21 -21.99 -14.91
C LEU A 16 -15.00 -20.79 -15.84
N LEU A 17 -15.90 -20.57 -16.81
CA LEU A 17 -15.85 -19.44 -17.74
C LEU A 17 -16.41 -18.13 -17.16
N ASN A 18 -17.17 -18.21 -16.07
CA ASN A 18 -17.76 -17.05 -15.37
C ASN A 18 -17.03 -16.70 -14.06
N ILE A 19 -15.85 -17.27 -13.83
CA ILE A 19 -14.97 -16.78 -12.77
C ILE A 19 -14.55 -15.37 -13.18
N PRO A 20 -14.92 -14.32 -12.41
CA PRO A 20 -14.41 -12.99 -12.68
C PRO A 20 -12.89 -13.08 -12.71
N LYS A 21 -12.27 -12.60 -13.80
CA LYS A 21 -10.82 -12.34 -13.84
C LYS A 21 -10.52 -11.25 -12.82
N VAL A 22 -10.53 -11.61 -11.54
CA VAL A 22 -9.90 -10.83 -10.49
C VAL A 22 -8.43 -10.90 -10.84
N GLY A 23 -7.90 -9.85 -11.49
CA GLY A 23 -6.50 -9.77 -11.83
C GLY A 23 -5.69 -9.75 -10.54
N ILE A 24 -5.15 -10.89 -10.15
CA ILE A 24 -4.20 -11.05 -9.03
C ILE A 24 -2.80 -10.61 -9.50
N SER A 25 -2.70 -9.51 -10.24
CA SER A 25 -1.41 -8.95 -10.62
C SER A 25 -1.24 -7.65 -9.86
N ALA A 26 -0.27 -7.60 -8.95
CA ALA A 26 0.18 -6.33 -8.40
C ALA A 26 0.67 -5.45 -9.56
N GLU A 27 0.26 -4.19 -9.57
CA GLU A 27 0.80 -3.20 -10.50
C GLU A 27 2.31 -3.07 -10.26
N THR A 28 3.11 -3.11 -11.33
CA THR A 28 4.57 -2.97 -11.24
C THR A 28 5.03 -1.63 -11.78
N ILE A 29 6.11 -1.08 -11.22
CA ILE A 29 6.67 0.20 -11.62
C ILE A 29 8.20 0.18 -11.67
N ALA A 30 8.77 0.95 -12.58
CA ALA A 30 10.22 1.19 -12.61
C ALA A 30 10.62 2.16 -11.49
N HIS A 31 11.54 1.74 -10.62
CA HIS A 31 12.04 2.51 -9.50
C HIS A 31 13.55 2.35 -9.38
N TYR A 32 14.31 3.41 -9.65
CA TYR A 32 15.78 3.43 -9.66
C TYR A 32 16.43 2.25 -10.41
N GLY A 33 15.92 1.94 -11.61
CA GLY A 33 16.45 0.88 -12.48
C GLY A 33 15.99 -0.53 -12.12
N GLN A 34 15.17 -0.70 -11.08
CA GLN A 34 14.51 -1.95 -10.73
C GLN A 34 13.04 -1.92 -11.14
N ILE A 35 12.44 -3.08 -11.38
CA ILE A 35 10.98 -3.22 -11.50
C ILE A 35 10.47 -3.75 -10.15
N VAL A 36 9.62 -2.98 -9.49
CA VAL A 36 9.11 -3.28 -8.15
C VAL A 36 7.58 -3.33 -8.15
N GLU A 37 7.03 -4.09 -7.21
CA GLU A 37 5.59 -4.07 -6.97
C GLU A 37 5.17 -2.74 -6.31
N ASN A 38 4.14 -2.09 -6.87
CA ASN A 38 3.54 -0.87 -6.35
C ASN A 38 2.41 -1.16 -5.33
N SER A 39 2.37 -2.38 -4.77
CA SER A 39 1.33 -2.85 -3.86
C SER A 39 1.29 -2.08 -2.54
N GLY A 40 2.44 -1.57 -2.11
CA GLY A 40 2.60 -0.91 -0.82
C GLY A 40 2.89 -1.87 0.33
N ASP A 41 3.21 -3.14 0.06
CA ASP A 41 3.71 -4.05 1.08
C ASP A 41 5.08 -3.57 1.60
N PRO A 42 5.24 -3.29 2.91
CA PRO A 42 6.52 -2.95 3.51
C PRO A 42 7.64 -3.94 3.18
N HIS A 43 7.34 -5.24 3.08
CA HIS A 43 8.34 -6.28 2.79
C HIS A 43 9.00 -6.08 1.42
N GLY A 44 8.24 -5.66 0.42
CA GLY A 44 8.78 -5.36 -0.90
C GLY A 44 9.73 -4.16 -0.89
N CYS A 45 9.44 -3.14 -0.08
CA CYS A 45 10.31 -1.97 0.05
C CYS A 45 11.63 -2.32 0.76
N ILE A 46 11.56 -3.02 1.89
CA ILE A 46 12.75 -3.33 2.72
C ILE A 46 13.61 -4.44 2.13
N ALA A 47 13.16 -5.14 1.09
CA ALA A 47 13.99 -6.08 0.34
C ALA A 47 15.20 -5.42 -0.33
N CYS A 48 15.13 -4.10 -0.58
CA CYS A 48 16.27 -3.31 -1.07
C CYS A 48 16.63 -2.15 -0.13
N HIS A 49 15.67 -1.55 0.59
CA HIS A 49 15.94 -0.47 1.56
C HIS A 49 16.49 -1.01 2.90
N ASP A 50 17.53 -1.83 2.80
CA ASP A 50 18.19 -2.55 3.90
C ASP A 50 19.50 -1.90 4.36
N GLY A 51 19.94 -0.82 3.70
CA GLY A 51 21.22 -0.14 3.96
C GLY A 51 22.42 -0.72 3.21
N LEU A 52 22.24 -1.84 2.49
CA LEU A 52 23.25 -2.47 1.65
C LEU A 52 22.94 -2.28 0.15
N THR A 53 21.72 -2.62 -0.25
CA THR A 53 21.27 -2.58 -1.65
C THR A 53 20.81 -1.18 -2.04
N ALA A 54 20.07 -0.52 -1.15
CA ALA A 54 19.66 0.88 -1.25
C ALA A 54 19.74 1.55 0.12
N SER A 55 19.51 2.86 0.16
CA SER A 55 19.52 3.62 1.42
C SER A 55 18.57 2.99 2.45
N ASP A 56 19.06 2.82 3.68
CA ASP A 56 18.28 2.26 4.79
C ASP A 56 17.05 3.13 5.05
N ALA A 57 15.87 2.49 5.09
CA ALA A 57 14.61 3.16 5.43
C ALA A 57 14.48 3.46 6.93
N HIS A 58 15.31 2.90 7.80
CA HIS A 58 15.25 3.04 9.26
C HIS A 58 13.81 2.87 9.78
N PHE A 59 13.14 1.77 9.43
CA PHE A 59 11.74 1.55 9.78
C PHE A 59 11.56 1.00 11.21
N CYS A 60 10.38 1.21 11.77
CA CYS A 60 10.02 0.69 13.08
C CYS A 60 8.54 0.30 13.14
N THR A 61 8.25 -0.83 13.80
CA THR A 61 6.90 -1.41 13.88
C THR A 61 6.31 -1.45 15.29
N VAL A 62 7.12 -1.38 16.35
CA VAL A 62 6.66 -1.58 17.75
C VAL A 62 6.83 -0.31 18.58
N GLU A 63 8.06 0.16 18.81
CA GLU A 63 8.36 1.35 19.63
C GLU A 63 9.26 2.34 18.87
N CYS A 64 8.65 3.40 18.35
CA CYS A 64 9.33 4.28 17.41
C CYS A 64 9.56 5.65 18.05
N GLY A 65 10.83 6.06 18.13
CA GLY A 65 11.18 7.43 18.49
C GLY A 65 10.75 8.37 17.37
N PHE A 66 10.02 9.43 17.71
CA PHE A 66 9.62 10.46 16.76
C PHE A 66 10.88 11.07 16.11
N GLY A 67 10.90 11.14 14.77
CA GLY A 67 11.99 11.75 14.00
C GLY A 67 13.26 10.92 13.81
N ARG A 68 13.33 9.69 14.31
CA ARG A 68 14.49 8.79 14.08
C ARG A 68 14.20 7.59 13.19
N SER A 69 12.94 7.18 13.12
CA SER A 69 12.55 5.98 12.37
C SER A 69 11.20 6.16 11.70
N HIS A 70 11.03 5.57 10.50
CA HIS A 70 9.75 5.54 9.80
C HIS A 70 8.78 4.61 10.53
N SER A 71 7.75 5.18 11.14
CA SER A 71 6.70 4.43 11.82
C SER A 71 5.69 3.91 10.80
N ILE A 72 5.82 2.64 10.43
CA ILE A 72 4.93 1.94 9.49
C ILE A 72 4.22 0.76 10.16
N SER A 73 3.31 0.12 9.43
CA SER A 73 2.48 -1.00 9.88
C SER A 73 1.56 -0.68 11.06
N LYS A 74 1.32 0.61 11.31
CA LYS A 74 0.38 1.11 12.32
C LYS A 74 -1.03 1.14 11.74
N GLU A 75 -2.01 0.67 12.51
CA GLU A 75 -3.43 0.77 12.16
C GLU A 75 -3.83 2.23 11.90
N TYR A 76 -4.64 2.45 10.86
CA TYR A 76 -5.14 3.76 10.51
C TYR A 76 -6.66 3.76 10.28
N PRO A 77 -7.41 4.64 10.97
CA PRO A 77 -6.98 5.39 12.14
C PRO A 77 -6.64 4.46 13.32
N PRO A 78 -5.81 4.90 14.28
CA PRO A 78 -5.60 4.15 15.51
C PRO A 78 -6.91 4.01 16.30
N ARG A 79 -7.14 2.82 16.85
CA ARG A 79 -8.34 2.54 17.67
C ARG A 79 -8.49 3.54 18.80
N SER A 80 -9.71 4.00 19.02
CA SER A 80 -10.10 4.97 20.05
C SER A 80 -9.51 6.37 19.87
N LYS A 81 -8.93 6.68 18.71
CA LYS A 81 -8.42 8.02 18.35
C LYS A 81 -8.99 8.54 17.04
N GLU A 82 -10.02 7.90 16.49
CA GLU A 82 -10.54 8.12 15.14
C GLU A 82 -10.94 9.57 14.88
N SER A 83 -11.45 10.29 15.89
CA SER A 83 -11.83 11.69 15.80
C SER A 83 -10.64 12.63 15.53
N SER A 84 -9.43 12.27 15.98
CA SER A 84 -8.19 13.04 15.79
C SER A 84 -7.51 12.77 14.44
N PHE A 85 -8.12 11.95 13.57
CA PHE A 85 -7.56 11.58 12.28
C PHE A 85 -8.51 11.89 11.13
N ALA A 86 -7.95 12.13 9.96
CA ALA A 86 -8.72 12.27 8.73
C ALA A 86 -9.34 10.92 8.32
N PRO A 87 -10.53 10.93 7.70
CA PRO A 87 -11.13 9.72 7.15
C PRO A 87 -10.30 9.21 5.97
N VAL A 88 -10.28 7.90 5.78
CA VAL A 88 -9.52 7.23 4.69
C VAL A 88 -9.83 7.81 3.31
N GLU A 89 -11.09 8.17 3.05
CA GLU A 89 -11.48 8.80 1.77
C GLU A 89 -10.76 10.14 1.53
N SER A 90 -10.54 10.93 2.58
CA SER A 90 -9.78 12.18 2.48
C SER A 90 -8.30 11.95 2.19
N LEU A 91 -7.73 10.84 2.69
CA LEU A 91 -6.36 10.44 2.36
C LEU A 91 -6.24 10.04 0.90
N GLN A 92 -7.17 9.21 0.42
CA GLN A 92 -7.19 8.73 -0.96
C GLN A 92 -7.29 9.89 -1.96
N LYS A 93 -8.10 10.92 -1.68
CA LYS A 93 -8.18 12.15 -2.49
C LYS A 93 -6.85 12.91 -2.58
N LYS A 94 -5.96 12.73 -1.60
CA LYS A 94 -4.60 13.29 -1.59
C LYS A 94 -3.55 12.33 -2.17
N GLY A 95 -3.96 11.17 -2.66
CA GLY A 95 -3.06 10.12 -3.16
C GLY A 95 -2.39 9.29 -2.07
N ILE A 96 -2.75 9.48 -0.80
CA ILE A 96 -2.20 8.69 0.32
C ILE A 96 -2.90 7.33 0.33
N ARG A 97 -2.11 6.26 0.21
CA ARG A 97 -2.59 4.87 0.21
C ARG A 97 -2.24 4.17 1.51
N LEU A 98 -3.16 3.36 2.00
CA LEU A 98 -2.94 2.45 3.13
C LEU A 98 -2.76 1.04 2.59
N PHE A 99 -1.89 0.26 3.23
CA PHE A 99 -1.73 -1.17 2.95
C PHE A 99 -2.49 -1.96 4.01
N ASN A 100 -3.54 -2.68 3.61
CA ASN A 100 -4.40 -3.46 4.52
C ASN A 100 -4.89 -2.66 5.75
N GLY A 101 -5.30 -1.40 5.54
CA GLY A 101 -5.78 -0.51 6.61
C GLY A 101 -4.69 0.08 7.50
N LYS A 102 -3.41 -0.16 7.18
CA LYS A 102 -2.26 0.34 7.92
C LYS A 102 -1.48 1.38 7.13
N VAL A 103 -0.81 2.27 7.86
CA VAL A 103 0.22 3.15 7.30
C VAL A 103 1.37 2.28 6.77
N SER A 104 1.84 2.57 5.56
CA SER A 104 2.96 1.89 4.91
C SER A 104 3.87 2.91 4.23
N CYS A 105 4.95 2.45 3.59
CA CYS A 105 5.88 3.27 2.82
C CYS A 105 5.13 4.13 1.79
N VAL A 106 4.19 3.52 1.08
CA VAL A 106 3.38 4.20 0.04
C VAL A 106 2.31 5.16 0.57
N SER A 107 2.17 5.26 1.90
CA SER A 107 1.34 6.31 2.50
C SER A 107 2.01 7.68 2.40
N CYS A 108 3.35 7.72 2.39
CA CYS A 108 4.12 8.95 2.25
C CYS A 108 4.84 9.04 0.90
N HIS A 109 5.18 7.90 0.30
CA HIS A 109 5.92 7.82 -0.95
C HIS A 109 5.03 7.44 -2.14
N ASP A 110 5.30 8.04 -3.28
CA ASP A 110 4.71 7.73 -4.57
C ASP A 110 5.84 7.44 -5.57
N LEU A 111 5.99 6.16 -5.91
CA LEU A 111 7.06 5.68 -6.79
C LEU A 111 6.97 6.26 -8.21
N THR A 112 5.82 6.83 -8.59
CA THR A 112 5.62 7.51 -9.89
C THR A 112 6.13 8.95 -9.89
N LYS A 113 6.30 9.57 -8.72
CA LYS A 113 6.67 10.98 -8.61
C LYS A 113 8.16 11.17 -8.59
N SER A 114 8.64 12.21 -9.27
CA SER A 114 10.05 12.63 -9.26
C SER A 114 10.37 13.69 -8.19
N THR A 115 9.48 13.89 -7.23
CA THR A 115 9.70 14.77 -6.07
C THR A 115 10.88 14.26 -5.23
N LYS A 116 11.45 15.14 -4.39
CA LYS A 116 12.52 14.74 -3.47
C LYS A 116 12.03 13.54 -2.62
N TYR A 117 12.83 12.48 -2.58
CA TYR A 117 12.50 11.21 -1.92
C TYR A 117 11.21 10.54 -2.43
N ASN A 118 10.73 10.90 -3.62
CA ASN A 118 9.48 10.40 -4.18
C ASN A 118 8.27 10.65 -3.25
N LEU A 119 8.25 11.76 -2.50
CA LEU A 119 7.14 12.07 -1.60
C LEU A 119 5.83 12.34 -2.36
N ILE A 120 4.71 11.89 -1.80
CA ILE A 120 3.36 12.09 -2.36
C ILE A 120 3.00 13.58 -2.47
N MET A 121 3.60 14.43 -1.65
CA MET A 121 3.50 15.89 -1.71
C MET A 121 4.72 16.55 -1.04
N GLU A 122 4.93 17.84 -1.26
CA GLU A 122 5.90 18.62 -0.49
C GLU A 122 5.58 18.58 1.01
N ASP A 123 6.55 18.25 1.86
CA ASP A 123 6.36 18.13 3.31
C ASP A 123 6.72 19.43 4.07
N SER A 124 6.53 20.59 3.43
CA SER A 124 6.74 21.88 4.07
C SER A 124 5.79 22.04 5.27
N GLY A 125 6.35 22.30 6.47
CA GLY A 125 5.55 22.44 7.68
C GLY A 125 4.82 21.15 8.10
N SER A 126 5.40 19.97 7.82
CA SER A 126 4.82 18.66 8.16
C SER A 126 3.47 18.40 7.48
N ALA A 127 3.31 18.90 6.24
CA ALA A 127 2.07 18.80 5.48
C ALA A 127 1.59 17.35 5.31
N ILE A 128 2.50 16.37 5.17
CA ILE A 128 2.14 14.95 5.08
C ILE A 128 1.54 14.47 6.40
N CYS A 129 2.15 14.83 7.54
CA CYS A 129 1.63 14.48 8.86
C CYS A 129 0.22 15.05 9.07
N PHE A 130 0.01 16.31 8.68
CA PHE A 130 -1.28 16.98 8.83
C PHE A 130 -2.32 16.61 7.76
N ALA A 131 -1.93 15.86 6.72
CA ALA A 131 -2.90 15.19 5.87
C ALA A 131 -3.66 14.10 6.66
N CYS A 132 -3.00 13.49 7.64
CA CYS A 132 -3.52 12.41 8.46
C CYS A 132 -4.06 12.88 9.82
N HIS A 133 -3.35 13.78 10.49
CA HIS A 133 -3.67 14.23 11.85
C HIS A 133 -4.48 15.52 11.82
N ARG A 134 -5.65 15.47 12.45
CA ARG A 134 -6.46 16.65 12.73
C ARG A 134 -5.99 17.21 14.08
N ILE A 135 -5.26 18.31 14.04
CA ILE A 135 -4.90 19.10 15.23
C ILE A 135 -6.04 20.05 15.56
#